data_AF-A0A965V8C9-F1
#
_entry.id   AF-A0A965V8C9-F1
#
_cell.length_a   1.000
_cell.length_b   1.000
_cell.length_c   1.000
_cell.angle_alpha   90.00
_cell.angle_beta   90.00
_cell.angle_gamma   90.00
#
_symmetry.space_group_name_H-M   'P 1'
#
loop_
_entity.id
_entity.type
_entity.pdbx_description
1 polymer ?
#
loop_
_entity_poly.entity_id
_entity_poly.type
_entity_poly.pdbx_seq_one_letter_code
_entity_poly.pdbx_strand_id
1 'polypeptide(L)' 'MSRPFKVLGIQQIAVGATDKAALKHLWVDLFGLEMTGHFQSEKENVDEDICSIGQGPFK' A
#
# COMPACT_ATOMS: atom_id res chain seq x y z
N MET A 1 -10.37 15.77 -29.66
CA MET A 1 -8.97 15.50 -29.24
C MET A 1 -8.93 14.12 -28.62
N SER A 2 -8.11 13.18 -29.11
CA SER A 2 -7.89 11.91 -28.42
C SER A 2 -6.90 12.13 -27.27
N ARG A 3 -7.10 11.45 -26.13
CA ARG A 3 -6.15 11.51 -25.01
C ARG A 3 -4.81 10.90 -25.45
N PRO A 4 -3.67 11.61 -25.28
CA PRO A 4 -2.36 11.10 -25.69
C PRO A 4 -1.81 10.02 -24.73
N PHE A 5 -2.63 9.46 -23.85
CA PHE A 5 -2.25 8.47 -22.86
C PHE A 5 -3.43 7.57 -22.47
N LYS A 6 -3.08 6.38 -21.96
CA LYS A 6 -4.00 5.40 -21.40
C LYS A 6 -3.75 5.27 -19.89
N VAL A 7 -4.83 5.22 -19.10
CA VAL A 7 -4.74 4.86 -17.68
C VAL A 7 -4.80 3.35 -17.58
N LEU A 8 -3.80 2.75 -16.93
CA LEU A 8 -3.69 1.30 -16.80
C LEU A 8 -4.33 0.76 -15.51
N GLY A 9 -4.45 1.59 -14.47
CA GLY A 9 -4.99 1.23 -13.18
C GLY A 9 -4.24 1.90 -12.03
N ILE A 10 -4.44 1.36 -10.82
CA ILE A 10 -3.73 1.77 -9.60
C ILE A 10 -2.67 0.70 -9.31
N GLN A 11 -1.45 1.12 -9.00
CA GLN A 11 -0.36 0.20 -8.69
C GLN A 11 -0.09 0.09 -7.18
N GLN A 12 0.05 1.23 -6.50
CA GLN A 12 0.38 1.31 -5.07
C GLN A 12 -0.28 2.55 -4.46
N ILE A 13 -0.62 2.47 -3.18
CA ILE A 13 -1.14 3.58 -2.38
C ILE A 13 -0.33 3.60 -1.09
N ALA A 14 0.22 4.77 -0.75
CA ALA A 14 0.86 5.01 0.54
C ALA A 14 -0.11 5.80 1.43
N VAL A 15 -0.35 5.31 2.65
CA VAL A 15 -1.23 5.95 3.63
C VAL A 15 -0.45 6.14 4.93
N GLY A 16 -0.31 7.39 5.36
CA GLY A 16 0.34 7.73 6.63
C GLY A 16 -0.67 7.94 7.76
N ALA A 17 -0.25 7.66 8.98
CA ALA A 17 -0.95 8.00 10.21
C ALA A 17 0.05 8.28 11.33
N THR A 18 -0.39 8.94 12.40
CA THR A 18 0.45 9.16 13.60
C THR A 18 0.72 7.87 14.37
N ASP A 19 -0.14 6.85 14.20
CA ASP A 19 0.02 5.53 14.77
C ASP A 19 -0.14 4.47 13.68
N LYS A 20 0.94 3.74 13.38
CA LYS A 20 0.96 2.65 12.40
C LYS A 20 0.07 1.47 12.84
N ALA A 21 -0.09 1.24 14.14
CA ALA A 21 -0.89 0.12 14.65
C ALA A 21 -2.36 0.24 14.25
N ALA A 22 -2.91 1.46 14.21
CA ALA A 22 -4.27 1.71 13.75
C ALA A 22 -4.46 1.33 12.26
N LEU A 23 -3.46 1.63 11.41
CA LEU A 23 -3.48 1.23 10.01
C LEU A 23 -3.39 -0.29 9.87
N LYS A 24 -2.47 -0.92 10.60
CA LYS A 24 -2.33 -2.39 10.60
C LYS A 24 -3.62 -3.07 11.03
N HIS A 25 -4.26 -2.59 12.09
CA HIS A 25 -5.52 -3.16 12.56
C HIS A 25 -6.62 -3.11 11.49
N LEU A 26 -6.77 -1.97 10.83
CA LEU A 26 -7.75 -1.84 9.76
C LEU A 26 -7.44 -2.73 8.56
N TRP A 27 -6.23 -2.61 8.00
CA TRP A 27 -5.91 -3.24 6.73
C TRP A 27 -5.65 -4.75 6.87
N VAL A 28 -4.93 -5.16 7.90
CA VAL A 28 -4.54 -6.57 8.10
C VAL A 28 -5.61 -7.30 8.89
N ASP A 29 -5.98 -6.82 10.09
CA ASP A 29 -6.85 -7.60 10.97
C ASP A 29 -8.31 -7.57 10.52
N LEU A 30 -8.84 -6.40 10.14
CA LEU A 30 -10.25 -6.23 9.77
C LEU A 30 -10.51 -6.56 8.29
N PHE A 31 -9.68 -6.04 7.38
CA PHE A 31 -9.85 -6.28 5.94
C PHE A 31 -9.10 -7.52 5.42
N GLY A 32 -8.25 -8.14 6.23
CA GLY A 32 -7.59 -9.40 5.87
C GLY A 32 -6.54 -9.26 4.78
N LEU A 33 -5.95 -8.08 4.59
CA LEU A 33 -4.86 -7.93 3.62
C LEU A 33 -3.64 -8.72 4.06
N GLU A 34 -2.97 -9.33 3.09
CA GLU A 34 -1.73 -10.07 3.33
C GLU A 34 -0.56 -9.10 3.49
N MET A 35 0.12 -9.16 4.63
CA MET A 35 1.36 -8.44 4.86
C MET A 35 2.50 -9.14 4.12
N THR A 36 3.02 -8.49 3.09
CA THR A 36 4.07 -9.02 2.22
C THR A 36 5.46 -8.52 2.58
N GLY A 37 5.56 -7.48 3.42
CA GLY A 37 6.84 -6.92 3.83
C GLY A 37 6.70 -5.87 4.90
N HIS A 38 7.86 -5.42 5.39
CA HIS A 38 8.01 -4.39 6.40
C HIS A 38 9.27 -3.59 6.07
N PHE A 39 9.20 -2.26 6.16
CA PHE A 39 10.33 -1.38 5.91
C PHE A 39 10.43 -0.29 6.97
N GLN A 40 11.64 -0.03 7.42
CA GLN A 40 11.92 1.01 8.40
C GLN A 40 13.19 1.77 8.00
N SER A 41 13.14 3.10 8.08
CA SER A 41 14.26 3.99 7.81
C SER A 41 14.20 5.19 8.75
N GLU A 42 15.17 5.29 9.66
CA GLU A 42 15.31 6.43 10.56
C GLU A 42 15.63 7.71 9.77
N LYS A 43 16.54 7.61 8.79
CA LYS A 43 16.96 8.75 7.95
C LYS A 43 15.78 9.39 7.21
N GLU A 44 14.85 8.57 6.74
CA GLU A 44 13.67 9.02 6.01
C GLU A 44 12.44 9.18 6.93
N ASN A 45 12.57 8.90 8.23
CA ASN A 45 11.49 8.87 9.21
C ASN A 45 10.28 8.03 8.76
N VAL A 46 10.56 6.81 8.28
CA VAL A 46 9.55 5.85 7.80
C VAL A 46 9.58 4.59 8.65
N ASP A 47 8.39 4.12 8.99
CA ASP A 47 8.12 2.81 9.56
C ASP A 47 6.80 2.33 8.92
N GLU A 48 6.86 1.35 8.01
CA GLU A 48 5.72 0.95 7.19
C GLU A 48 5.54 -0.57 7.09
N ASP A 49 4.28 -0.99 7.07
CA ASP A 49 3.87 -2.36 6.76
C ASP A 49 3.34 -2.41 5.32
N ILE A 50 3.87 -3.32 4.52
CA ILE A 50 3.56 -3.42 3.09
C ILE A 50 2.56 -4.55 2.88
N CYS A 51 1.34 -4.18 2.49
CA CYS A 51 0.26 -5.12 2.25
C CYS A 51 -0.01 -5.29 0.74
N SER A 52 -0.50 -6.46 0.34
CA SER A 52 -0.94 -6.71 -1.04
C SER A 52 -2.42 -7.11 -1.08
N ILE A 53 -3.11 -6.69 -2.14
CA ILE A 53 -4.51 -7.04 -2.38
C ILE A 53 -4.77 -7.20 -3.88
N GLY A 54 -5.57 -8.20 -4.21
CA GLY A 54 -5.94 -8.52 -5.58
C GLY A 54 -4.79 -9.08 -6.41
N GLN A 55 -5.03 -9.19 -7.71
CA GLN A 55 -4.05 -9.66 -8.68
C GLN A 55 -3.89 -8.57 -9.75
N GLY A 56 -2.64 -8.18 -10.00
CA GLY A 56 -2.35 -7.22 -11.06
C GLY A 56 -2.63 -7.83 -12.43
N PRO A 57 -2.86 -7.03 -13.48
CA PRO A 57 -3.17 -7.52 -14.82
C PRO A 57 -2.02 -8.31 -15.50
N PHE A 58 -0.84 -8.36 -14.86
CA PHE A 58 0.36 -9.02 -15.36
C PHE A 58 0.96 -10.00 -14.33
N LYS A 59 0.23 -10.36 -13.27
CA LYS A 59 0.58 -11.42 -12.32
C LYS A 59 -0.27 -12.66 -12.57
#